data_AF-A0A4Y2T1P4-F1
#
_entry.id   AF-A0A4Y2T1P4-F1
#
_cell.length_a   1.000
_cell.length_b   1.000
_cell.length_c   1.000
_cell.angle_alpha   90.00
_cell.angle_beta   90.00
_cell.angle_gamma   90.00
#
_symmetry.space_group_name_H-M   'P 1'
#
loop_
_entity.id
_entity.type
_entity.pdbx_description
1 polymer ?
#
loop_
_entity_poly.entity_id
_entity_poly.type
_entity_poly.pdbx_seq_one_letter_code
_entity_poly.pdbx_strand_id
1 'polypeptide(L)'
;EPNLKPRLEEKFLLRYLRAKKYNIRKAYKSLMCYYYFKEKYDGIFTSLKPSQVKHVLDMNCVSLLPFRNRDGSSIGVVRMGNFDPSVASCEELIATCLICAEIGTDSEATIVCGSVCIMDMQGFTLRKMLHFSSINLLSLFVASLQVRTLFFHQPPVSFLRPLRR
;
A
#
# COMPACT_ATOMS: atom_id res chain seq x y z
N GLU A 1 5.48 -13.80 -21.35
CA GLU A 1 6.29 -12.58 -21.36
C GLU A 1 7.77 -12.94 -21.53
N PRO A 2 8.33 -12.80 -22.74
CA PRO A 2 9.65 -13.34 -23.09
C PRO A 2 10.86 -12.64 -22.44
N ASN A 3 10.70 -11.42 -21.88
CA ASN A 3 11.81 -10.66 -21.28
C ASN A 3 11.74 -10.54 -19.75
N LEU A 4 10.75 -11.17 -19.10
CA LEU A 4 10.63 -11.12 -17.65
C LEU A 4 11.73 -11.99 -17.02
N LYS A 5 12.57 -11.40 -16.17
CA LYS A 5 13.50 -12.13 -15.30
C LYS A 5 12.89 -12.27 -13.92
N PRO A 6 12.06 -13.30 -13.65
CA PRO A 6 11.39 -13.42 -12.37
C PRO A 6 12.40 -13.80 -11.27
N ARG A 7 12.18 -13.26 -10.08
CA ARG A 7 12.76 -13.79 -8.85
C ARG A 7 12.18 -15.18 -8.61
N LEU A 8 13.07 -16.18 -8.58
CA LEU A 8 12.72 -17.60 -8.42
C LEU A 8 12.92 -18.13 -7.00
N GLU A 9 13.27 -17.25 -6.05
CA GLU A 9 13.42 -17.63 -4.65
C GLU A 9 12.13 -18.23 -4.08
N GLU A 10 12.26 -19.36 -3.39
CA GLU A 10 11.12 -20.14 -2.88
C GLU A 10 10.22 -19.29 -1.96
N LYS A 11 10.80 -18.58 -0.97
CA LYS A 11 10.05 -17.70 -0.06
C LYS A 11 9.22 -16.67 -0.84
N PHE A 12 9.78 -16.10 -1.91
CA PHE A 12 9.12 -15.11 -2.74
C PHE A 12 7.96 -15.73 -3.54
N LEU A 13 8.14 -16.90 -4.16
CA LEU A 13 7.06 -17.56 -4.91
C LEU A 13 5.95 -18.10 -4.00
N LEU A 14 6.32 -18.69 -2.87
CA LEU A 14 5.39 -19.24 -1.87
C LEU A 14 4.45 -18.17 -1.32
N ARG A 15 4.87 -16.89 -1.23
CA ARG A 15 4.00 -15.82 -0.76
C ARG A 15 2.74 -15.67 -1.62
N TYR A 16 2.88 -15.78 -2.94
CA TYR A 16 1.75 -15.66 -3.87
C TYR A 16 0.84 -16.89 -3.81
N LEU A 17 1.42 -18.08 -3.64
CA LEU A 17 0.66 -19.31 -3.46
C LEU A 17 -0.14 -19.29 -2.17
N ARG A 18 0.50 -19.00 -1.03
CA ARG A 18 -0.14 -18.93 0.30
C ARG A 18 -1.24 -17.87 0.33
N ALA A 19 -0.96 -16.66 -0.16
CA ALA A 19 -1.95 -15.58 -0.23
C ALA A 19 -3.20 -15.93 -1.07
N LYS A 20 -3.07 -16.87 -2.03
CA LYS A 20 -4.17 -17.34 -2.88
C LYS A 20 -4.63 -18.77 -2.53
N LYS A 21 -4.31 -19.27 -1.33
CA LYS A 21 -4.68 -20.61 -0.85
C LYS A 21 -4.31 -21.70 -1.87
N TYR A 22 -3.09 -21.61 -2.42
CA TYR A 22 -2.52 -22.50 -3.42
C TYR A 22 -3.29 -22.59 -4.75
N ASN A 23 -4.20 -21.65 -5.03
CA ASN A 23 -4.79 -21.52 -6.36
C ASN A 23 -3.75 -20.98 -7.35
N ILE A 24 -3.15 -21.88 -8.14
CA ILE A 24 -2.06 -21.59 -9.07
C ILE A 24 -2.41 -20.46 -10.05
N ARG A 25 -3.62 -20.49 -10.64
CA ARG A 25 -4.05 -19.48 -11.63
C ARG A 25 -4.14 -18.09 -10.99
N LYS A 26 -4.72 -17.99 -9.79
CA LYS A 26 -4.82 -16.72 -9.06
C LYS A 26 -3.45 -16.22 -8.58
N ALA A 27 -2.58 -17.13 -8.13
CA ALA A 27 -1.23 -16.80 -7.69
C ALA A 27 -0.39 -16.26 -8.87
N TYR A 28 -0.43 -16.95 -10.01
CA TYR A 28 0.24 -16.51 -11.24
C TYR A 28 -0.26 -15.13 -11.69
N LYS A 29 -1.58 -14.92 -11.74
CA LYS A 29 -2.15 -13.60 -12.08
C LYS A 29 -1.64 -12.51 -11.13
N SER A 30 -1.60 -12.79 -9.83
CA SER A 30 -1.09 -11.83 -8.82
C SER A 30 0.40 -11.54 -8.99
N LEU A 31 1.20 -12.54 -9.34
CA LEU A 31 2.63 -12.38 -9.63
C LEU A 31 2.87 -11.55 -10.89
N MET A 32 2.11 -11.80 -11.95
CA MET A 32 2.20 -11.01 -13.19
C MET A 32 1.77 -9.56 -12.96
N CYS A 33 0.72 -9.31 -12.18
CA CYS A 33 0.33 -7.96 -11.79
C CYS A 33 1.44 -7.24 -11.02
N TYR A 34 2.15 -7.92 -10.13
CA TYR A 34 3.30 -7.35 -9.42
C TYR A 34 4.40 -6.91 -10.39
N TYR A 35 4.78 -7.75 -11.35
CA TYR A 35 5.82 -7.39 -12.32
C TYR A 35 5.39 -6.28 -13.27
N TYR A 36 4.16 -6.33 -13.77
CA TYR A 36 3.60 -5.25 -14.59
C TYR A 36 3.60 -3.92 -13.84
N PHE A 37 3.19 -3.92 -12.56
CA PHE A 37 3.20 -2.73 -11.73
C PHE A 37 4.63 -2.21 -11.51
N LYS A 38 5.57 -3.11 -11.22
CA LYS A 38 6.97 -2.75 -11.02
C LYS A 38 7.61 -2.14 -12.26
N GLU A 39 7.33 -2.68 -13.44
CA GLU A 39 7.83 -2.18 -14.71
C GLU A 39 7.19 -0.83 -15.07
N LYS A 40 5.86 -0.73 -14.94
CA LYS A 40 5.12 0.46 -15.33
C LYS A 40 5.41 1.69 -14.47
N TYR A 41 5.73 1.48 -13.20
CA TYR A 41 5.92 2.56 -12.22
C TYR A 41 7.33 2.57 -11.60
N ASP A 42 8.31 1.98 -12.30
CA ASP A 42 9.71 1.99 -11.87
C ASP A 42 10.21 3.44 -11.71
N GLY A 43 10.87 3.72 -10.59
CA GLY A 43 11.35 5.07 -10.26
C GLY A 43 10.26 6.06 -9.83
N ILE A 44 8.97 5.71 -9.95
CA ILE A 44 7.84 6.54 -9.51
C ILE A 44 7.28 6.02 -8.18
N PHE A 45 6.88 4.75 -8.15
CA PHE A 45 6.33 4.10 -6.95
C PHE A 45 7.16 2.91 -6.48
N THR A 46 7.91 2.29 -7.40
CA THR A 46 8.69 1.09 -7.15
C THR A 46 10.18 1.37 -7.25
N SER A 47 10.98 0.49 -6.64
CA SER A 47 12.45 0.56 -6.64
C SER A 47 13.05 1.71 -5.82
N LEU A 48 12.24 2.43 -5.05
CA LEU A 48 12.72 3.38 -4.04
C LEU A 48 13.25 2.65 -2.80
N LYS A 49 14.40 3.11 -2.29
CA LYS A 49 14.98 2.64 -1.03
C LYS A 49 14.39 3.41 0.15
N PRO A 50 14.27 2.80 1.35
CA PRO A 50 13.84 3.50 2.56
C PRO A 50 14.63 4.79 2.83
N SER A 51 15.93 4.82 2.47
CA SER A 51 16.78 6.00 2.61
C SER A 51 16.35 7.17 1.71
N GLN A 52 15.71 6.90 0.57
CA GLN A 52 15.24 7.93 -0.37
C GLN A 52 13.92 8.57 0.11
N VAL A 53 13.11 7.82 0.87
CA VAL A 53 11.84 8.30 1.44
C VAL A 53 11.92 8.58 2.94
N LYS A 54 13.13 8.76 3.48
CA LYS A 54 13.34 8.99 4.91
C LYS A 54 12.55 10.19 5.43
N HIS A 55 12.48 11.26 4.64
CA HIS A 55 11.72 12.46 4.98
C HIS A 55 10.21 12.18 5.15
N VAL A 56 9.63 11.27 4.36
CA VAL A 56 8.23 10.82 4.53
C VAL A 56 8.06 9.99 5.81
N LEU A 57 9.03 9.11 6.09
CA LEU A 57 9.03 8.30 7.31
C LEU A 57 9.18 9.17 8.56
N ASP A 58 10.02 10.20 8.51
CA ASP A 58 10.24 11.15 9.61
C ASP A 58 8.98 11.98 9.92
N MET A 59 8.12 12.25 8.92
CA MET A 59 6.81 12.87 9.14
C MET A 59 5.80 11.94 9.85
N ASN A 60 6.14 10.66 10.04
CA ASN A 60 5.28 9.65 10.67
C ASN A 60 3.92 9.50 9.95
N CYS A 61 3.93 9.67 8.63
CA CYS A 61 2.76 9.49 7.77
C CYS A 61 2.35 8.03 7.64
N VAL A 62 3.28 7.08 7.78
CA VAL A 62 3.06 5.64 7.61
C VAL A 62 3.69 4.89 8.77
N SER A 63 2.97 3.94 9.35
CA SER A 63 3.49 3.05 10.39
C SER A 63 2.95 1.63 10.25
N LEU A 64 3.80 0.64 10.54
CA LEU A 64 3.36 -0.72 10.80
C LEU A 64 3.29 -0.92 12.31
N LEU A 65 2.13 -1.34 12.81
CA LEU A 65 1.99 -1.60 14.25
C LEU A 65 2.66 -2.94 14.61
N PRO A 66 3.27 -3.05 15.81
CA PRO A 66 3.84 -4.31 16.28
C PRO A 66 2.75 -5.34 16.64
N PHE A 67 1.50 -4.88 16.80
CA PHE A 67 0.35 -5.70 17.16
C PHE A 67 -0.41 -6.17 15.91
N ARG A 68 -1.09 -7.31 16.05
CA ARG A 68 -1.95 -7.89 15.03
C ARG A 68 -3.42 -7.76 15.42
N ASN A 69 -4.29 -7.76 14.42
CA ASN A 69 -5.73 -7.81 14.65
C ASN A 69 -6.14 -9.18 15.22
N ARG A 70 -7.38 -9.32 15.71
CA ARG A 70 -7.91 -10.56 16.31
C ARG A 70 -7.83 -11.78 15.39
N ASP A 71 -7.86 -11.57 14.08
CA ASP A 71 -7.74 -12.63 13.08
C ASP A 71 -6.30 -12.86 12.59
N GLY A 72 -5.31 -12.27 13.27
CA GLY A 72 -3.89 -12.40 12.95
C GLY A 72 -3.40 -11.49 11.84
N SER A 73 -4.26 -10.69 11.20
CA SER A 73 -3.84 -9.76 10.16
C SER A 73 -2.92 -8.66 10.70
N SER A 74 -1.92 -8.25 9.91
CA SER A 74 -1.05 -7.12 10.25
C SER A 74 -1.81 -5.79 10.14
N ILE A 75 -1.38 -4.76 10.88
CA ILE A 75 -2.05 -3.45 10.88
C ILE A 75 -1.07 -2.38 10.42
N GLY A 76 -1.36 -1.77 9.28
CA GLY A 76 -0.71 -0.54 8.81
C GLY A 76 -1.59 0.67 9.09
N VAL A 77 -0.98 1.79 9.47
CA VAL A 77 -1.66 3.07 9.71
C VAL A 77 -1.06 4.13 8.79
N VAL A 78 -1.92 4.84 8.06
CA VAL A 78 -1.55 5.99 7.23
C VAL A 78 -2.22 7.23 7.82
N ARG A 79 -1.42 8.17 8.34
CA ARG A 79 -1.88 9.41 8.98
C ARG A 79 -1.83 10.56 7.98
N MET A 80 -2.96 10.83 7.36
CA MET A 80 -3.07 11.85 6.31
C MET A 80 -2.93 13.28 6.86
N GLY A 81 -3.20 13.49 8.16
CA GLY A 81 -2.95 14.76 8.83
C GLY A 81 -1.49 15.17 8.88
N ASN A 82 -0.57 14.21 8.95
CA ASN A 82 0.87 14.48 9.07
C ASN A 82 1.51 14.79 7.72
N PHE A 83 0.88 14.41 6.61
CA PHE A 83 1.42 14.63 5.27
C PHE A 83 1.56 16.12 4.96
N ASP A 84 2.77 16.58 4.68
CA ASP A 84 3.05 17.94 4.22
C ASP A 84 3.44 17.92 2.73
N PRO A 85 2.57 18.45 1.84
CA PRO A 85 2.84 18.48 0.41
C PRO A 85 3.97 19.44 0.00
N SER A 86 4.50 20.26 0.92
CA SER A 86 5.70 21.06 0.70
C SER A 86 7.00 20.29 0.96
N VAL A 87 6.92 19.15 1.67
CA VAL A 87 8.06 18.31 2.05
C VAL A 87 8.17 17.07 1.17
N ALA A 88 7.05 16.47 0.79
CA ALA A 88 7.01 15.25 -0.03
C ALA A 88 5.86 15.28 -1.04
N SER A 89 6.07 14.60 -2.17
CA SER A 89 5.01 14.34 -3.14
C SER A 89 4.03 13.25 -2.68
N CYS A 90 2.83 13.22 -3.29
CA CYS A 90 1.88 12.14 -3.07
C CYS A 90 2.44 10.78 -3.55
N GLU A 91 3.25 10.83 -4.60
CA GLU A 91 3.95 9.69 -5.16
C GLU A 91 4.92 9.07 -4.15
N GLU A 92 5.71 9.90 -3.46
CA GLU A 92 6.61 9.45 -2.39
C GLU A 92 5.85 8.89 -1.19
N LEU A 93 4.70 9.46 -0.82
CA LEU A 93 3.83 8.90 0.22
C LEU A 93 3.33 7.49 -0.17
N ILE A 94 2.88 7.33 -1.41
CA ILE A 94 2.38 6.06 -1.93
C ILE A 94 3.52 5.04 -2.04
N ALA A 95 4.68 5.44 -2.54
CA ALA A 95 5.87 4.60 -2.56
C ALA A 95 6.27 4.15 -1.15
N THR A 96 6.23 5.05 -0.17
CA THR A 96 6.52 4.72 1.24
C THR A 96 5.54 3.68 1.77
N CYS A 97 4.24 3.82 1.48
CA CYS A 97 3.24 2.83 1.84
C CYS A 97 3.50 1.45 1.18
N LEU A 98 3.94 1.43 -0.09
CA LEU A 98 4.29 0.19 -0.79
C LEU A 98 5.53 -0.48 -0.20
N ILE A 99 6.56 0.30 0.15
CA ILE A 99 7.76 -0.19 0.84
C ILE A 99 7.37 -0.81 2.19
N CYS A 100 6.58 -0.10 3.00
CA CYS A 100 6.09 -0.62 4.28
C CYS A 100 5.25 -1.88 4.09
N ALA A 101 4.40 -1.95 3.06
CA ALA A 101 3.61 -3.14 2.80
C ALA A 101 4.48 -4.34 2.40
N GLU A 102 5.48 -4.13 1.54
CA GLU A 102 6.44 -5.18 1.15
C GLU A 102 7.18 -5.72 2.40
N ILE A 103 7.67 -4.83 3.26
CA ILE A 103 8.30 -5.19 4.55
C ILE A 103 7.30 -5.97 5.44
N GLY A 104 6.04 -5.54 5.50
CA GLY A 104 4.99 -6.20 6.26
C GLY A 104 4.72 -7.64 5.80
N THR A 105 4.96 -7.95 4.52
CA THR A 105 4.82 -9.31 3.97
C THR A 105 5.97 -10.26 4.30
N ASP A 106 7.03 -9.80 4.97
CA ASP A 106 8.13 -10.69 5.37
C ASP A 106 7.73 -11.72 6.43
N SER A 107 6.68 -11.44 7.20
CA SER A 107 6.13 -12.36 8.19
C SER A 107 5.14 -13.33 7.56
N GLU A 108 5.32 -14.63 7.81
CA GLU A 108 4.42 -15.68 7.31
C GLU A 108 2.96 -15.48 7.76
N ALA A 109 2.76 -14.99 8.98
CA ALA A 109 1.43 -14.68 9.48
C ALA A 109 0.73 -13.58 8.64
N THR A 110 1.47 -12.60 8.14
CA THR A 110 0.91 -11.58 7.23
C THR A 110 0.55 -12.16 5.88
N ILE A 111 1.34 -13.10 5.35
CA ILE A 111 1.06 -13.77 4.08
C ILE A 111 -0.26 -14.58 4.15
N VAL A 112 -0.51 -15.23 5.30
CA VAL A 112 -1.68 -16.10 5.50
C VAL A 112 -2.93 -15.30 5.92
N CYS A 113 -2.80 -14.44 6.93
CA CYS A 113 -3.92 -13.68 7.49
C CYS A 113 -4.20 -12.37 6.74
N GLY A 114 -3.25 -11.90 5.92
CA GLY A 114 -3.33 -10.64 5.20
C GLY A 114 -2.97 -9.41 6.06
N SER A 115 -3.26 -8.25 5.49
CA SER A 115 -3.03 -6.94 6.12
C SER A 115 -4.29 -6.09 6.11
N VAL A 116 -4.44 -5.30 7.17
CA VAL A 116 -5.44 -4.24 7.31
C VAL A 116 -4.72 -2.90 7.23
N CYS A 117 -5.30 -1.97 6.49
CA CYS A 117 -4.83 -0.58 6.45
C CYS A 117 -5.87 0.33 7.11
N ILE A 118 -5.41 1.19 8.02
CA ILE A 118 -6.19 2.26 8.63
C ILE A 118 -5.71 3.57 8.01
N MET A 119 -6.57 4.23 7.25
CA MET A 119 -6.37 5.61 6.82
C MET A 119 -6.97 6.54 7.87
N ASP A 120 -6.11 7.12 8.69
CA ASP A 120 -6.44 8.15 9.66
C ASP A 120 -6.47 9.52 8.96
N MET A 121 -7.68 10.05 8.84
CA MET A 121 -7.96 11.31 8.17
C MET A 121 -8.00 12.49 9.13
N GLN A 122 -7.68 12.30 10.42
CA GLN A 122 -7.56 13.41 11.37
C GLN A 122 -6.56 14.45 10.84
N GLY A 123 -6.96 15.72 10.82
CA GLY A 123 -6.11 16.81 10.30
C GLY A 123 -5.94 16.85 8.78
N PHE A 124 -6.63 15.98 8.02
CA PHE A 124 -6.63 16.06 6.56
C PHE A 124 -7.54 17.20 6.08
N THR A 125 -7.00 18.09 5.26
CA THR A 125 -7.71 19.29 4.78
C THR A 125 -8.05 19.21 3.30
N LEU A 126 -9.03 20.01 2.86
CA LEU A 126 -9.37 20.12 1.43
C LEU A 126 -8.19 20.56 0.57
N ARG A 127 -7.30 21.42 1.11
CA ARG A 127 -6.07 21.84 0.43
C ARG A 127 -5.18 20.64 0.14
N LYS A 128 -4.99 19.73 1.11
CA LYS A 128 -4.22 18.49 0.90
C LYS A 128 -4.90 17.59 -0.14
N MET A 129 -6.23 17.51 -0.14
CA MET A 129 -6.99 16.72 -1.12
C MET A 129 -6.73 17.11 -2.58
N LEU A 130 -6.47 18.40 -2.86
CA LEU A 130 -6.16 18.86 -4.22
C LEU A 130 -4.88 18.20 -4.77
N HIS A 131 -3.95 17.78 -3.91
CA HIS A 131 -2.76 17.05 -4.31
C HIS A 131 -3.05 15.57 -4.64
N PHE A 132 -4.20 15.03 -4.22
CA PHE A 132 -4.64 13.65 -4.49
C PHE A 132 -5.62 13.53 -5.67
N SER A 133 -5.76 14.58 -6.49
CA SER A 133 -6.81 14.70 -7.51
C SER A 133 -6.79 13.65 -8.63
N SER A 134 -5.73 12.84 -8.75
CA SER A 134 -5.67 11.73 -9.72
C SER A 134 -6.24 10.44 -9.10
N ILE A 135 -7.55 10.21 -9.27
CA ILE A 135 -8.29 9.00 -8.84
C ILE A 135 -7.61 7.68 -9.31
N ASN A 136 -6.85 7.73 -10.41
CA ASN A 136 -6.10 6.59 -10.92
C ASN A 136 -5.00 6.10 -9.96
N LEU A 137 -4.34 7.00 -9.21
CA LEU A 137 -3.24 6.62 -8.30
C LEU A 137 -3.73 5.84 -7.07
N LEU A 138 -4.86 6.25 -6.49
CA LEU A 138 -5.48 5.60 -5.32
C LEU A 138 -5.99 4.20 -5.65
N SER A 139 -6.62 4.03 -6.81
CA SER A 139 -7.08 2.71 -7.27
C SER A 139 -5.92 1.76 -7.58
N LEU A 140 -4.83 2.28 -8.15
CA LEU A 140 -3.58 1.54 -8.36
C LEU A 140 -2.90 1.16 -7.04
N PHE A 141 -2.91 2.04 -6.05
CA PHE A 141 -2.39 1.80 -4.71
C PHE A 141 -3.15 0.66 -3.99
N VAL A 142 -4.49 0.71 -4.01
CA VAL A 142 -5.32 -0.35 -3.40
C VAL A 142 -5.14 -1.69 -4.14
N ALA A 143 -4.97 -1.67 -5.46
CA ALA A 143 -4.77 -2.89 -6.26
C ALA A 143 -3.37 -3.51 -6.11
N SER A 144 -2.34 -2.69 -5.82
CA SER A 144 -0.95 -3.15 -5.64
C SER A 144 -0.68 -3.65 -4.23
N LEU A 145 -1.35 -3.06 -3.24
CA LEU A 145 -1.30 -3.55 -1.87
C LEU A 145 -2.13 -4.84 -1.74
N GLN A 146 -1.54 -5.90 -1.18
CA GLN A 146 -2.29 -7.08 -0.74
C GLN A 146 -3.08 -6.78 0.55
N VAL A 147 -3.69 -5.60 0.65
CA VAL A 147 -4.52 -5.18 1.78
C VAL A 147 -5.91 -5.78 1.60
N ARG A 148 -6.33 -6.57 2.59
CA ARG A 148 -7.62 -7.24 2.58
C ARG A 148 -8.75 -6.28 2.96
N THR A 149 -8.46 -5.30 3.80
CA THR A 149 -9.46 -4.36 4.31
C THR A 149 -8.84 -3.00 4.54
N LEU A 150 -9.54 -1.96 4.09
CA LEU A 150 -9.19 -0.57 4.27
C LEU A 150 -10.27 0.09 5.16
N PHE A 151 -9.85 0.69 6.26
CA PHE A 151 -10.72 1.44 7.17
C PHE A 151 -10.39 2.92 7.11
N PHE A 152 -11.41 3.77 7.07
CA PHE A 152 -11.26 5.22 7.23
C PHE A 152 -11.60 5.61 8.66
N HIS A 153 -10.66 6.24 9.34
CA HIS A 153 -10.86 6.83 10.66
C HIS A 153 -11.00 8.34 10.52
N GLN A 154 -12.02 8.92 11.17
CA GLN A 154 -12.34 10.36 11.13
C GLN A 154 -12.38 10.98 9.72
N PRO A 155 -13.13 10.39 8.76
CA PRO A 155 -13.19 10.95 7.40
C PRO A 155 -13.78 12.38 7.41
N PRO A 156 -13.31 13.28 6.53
CA PRO A 156 -13.86 14.62 6.42
C PRO A 156 -15.36 14.56 6.12
N VAL A 157 -16.17 15.42 6.74
CA VAL A 157 -17.63 15.46 6.54
C VAL A 157 -18.02 15.64 5.05
N SER A 158 -17.16 16.25 4.25
CA SER A 158 -17.33 16.39 2.80
C SER A 158 -17.32 15.06 2.03
N PHE A 159 -16.65 14.01 2.53
CA PHE A 159 -16.65 12.67 1.93
C PHE A 159 -17.93 11.89 2.19
N LEU A 160 -18.72 12.29 3.18
CA LEU A 160 -19.97 11.61 3.58
C LEU A 160 -21.21 12.17 2.89
N ARG A 161 -21.07 13.20 2.02
CA ARG A 161 -22.20 13.67 1.22
C ARG A 161 -22.47 12.66 0.10
N PRO A 162 -23.65 12.03 0.03
CA PRO A 162 -24.03 11.28 -1.15
C PRO A 162 -24.03 12.26 -2.32
N LEU A 163 -23.44 11.84 -3.46
CA LEU A 163 -23.67 12.49 -4.74
C LEU A 163 -25.19 12.57 -4.93
N ARG A 164 -25.78 13.74 -4.64
CA ARG A 164 -27.16 14.02 -5.04
C ARG A 164 -27.18 13.99 -6.57
N ARG A 165 -28.13 13.22 -7.07
CA ARG A 165 -28.36 12.86 -8.48
C ARG A 165 -28.26 14.03 -9.44
#